data_AF-A0A2N2V7W3-F1
#
_entry.id   AF-A0A2N2V7W3-F1
#
_cell.length_a   1.000
_cell.length_b   1.000
_cell.length_c   1.000
_cell.angle_alpha   90.00
_cell.angle_beta   90.00
_cell.angle_gamma   90.00
#
_symmetry.space_group_name_H-M   'P 1'
#
loop_
_entity.id
_entity.type
_entity.pdbx_description
1 polymer ?
#
loop_
_entity_poly.entity_id
_entity_poly.type
_entity_poly.pdbx_seq_one_letter_code
_entity_poly.pdbx_strand_id
1 'polypeptide(L)'
;MSRLDPFTLQSLAATAAKSAEYLDACDNGGAGYRLDPAYYQACGDLLLKIFLLVDAPRVFPALLARSPAAREIAETAQACRQIATGGPGL
;
A
#
# COMPACT_ATOMS: atom_id res chain seq x y z
N MET A 1 7.53 -5.94 -17.95
CA MET A 1 6.93 -6.18 -16.62
C MET A 1 7.07 -7.64 -16.28
N SER A 2 7.87 -7.99 -15.28
CA SER A 2 7.96 -9.37 -14.80
C SER A 2 6.60 -9.76 -14.22
N ARG A 3 5.99 -10.82 -14.76
CA ARG A 3 4.80 -11.41 -14.15
C ARG A 3 5.25 -12.03 -12.84
N LEU A 4 4.82 -11.45 -11.72
CA LEU A 4 4.95 -12.08 -10.41
C LEU A 4 4.15 -13.38 -10.45
N ASP A 5 4.71 -14.45 -9.90
CA ASP A 5 3.99 -15.71 -9.79
C ASP A 5 2.87 -15.58 -8.74
N PRO A 6 1.85 -16.46 -8.79
CA PRO A 6 0.70 -16.38 -7.89
C PRO A 6 1.05 -16.43 -6.41
N PHE A 7 2.09 -17.17 -6.02
CA PHE A 7 2.50 -17.31 -4.63
C PHE A 7 3.13 -16.00 -4.11
N THR A 8 3.95 -15.35 -4.94
CA THR A 8 4.47 -14.01 -4.62
C THR A 8 3.35 -12.99 -4.50
N LEU A 9 2.37 -13.00 -5.41
CA LEU A 9 1.21 -12.10 -5.32
C LEU A 9 0.37 -12.33 -4.06
N GLN A 10 0.17 -13.58 -3.66
CA GLN A 10 -0.55 -13.92 -2.43
C GLN A 10 0.20 -13.46 -1.18
N SER A 11 1.52 -13.64 -1.16
CA SER A 11 2.37 -13.17 -0.07
C SER A 11 2.33 -11.65 0.05
N LEU A 12 2.45 -10.95 -1.08
CA LEU A 12 2.29 -9.49 -1.13
C LEU A 12 0.91 -9.04 -0.67
N ALA A 13 -0.15 -9.76 -1.04
CA ALA A 13 -1.51 -9.46 -0.59
C ALA A 13 -1.65 -9.57 0.94
N ALA A 14 -1.10 -10.63 1.53
CA ALA A 14 -1.12 -10.84 2.97
C ALA A 14 -0.32 -9.75 3.71
N THR A 15 0.86 -9.41 3.22
CA THR A 15 1.69 -8.33 3.76
C THR A 15 0.98 -6.97 3.64
N ALA A 16 0.45 -6.65 2.47
CA ALA A 16 -0.28 -5.40 2.23
C ALA A 16 -1.50 -5.28 3.14
N ALA A 17 -2.26 -6.38 3.32
CA ALA A 17 -3.40 -6.41 4.22
C ALA A 17 -3.00 -6.12 5.67
N LYS A 18 -1.91 -6.74 6.15
CA LYS A 18 -1.44 -6.56 7.53
C LYS A 18 -0.92 -5.15 7.80
N SER A 19 -0.18 -4.57 6.85
CA SER A 19 0.27 -3.18 6.94
C SER A 19 -0.91 -2.22 6.96
N ALA A 20 -1.87 -2.40 6.05
CA ALA A 20 -3.07 -1.58 5.97
C ALA A 20 -3.93 -1.66 7.23
N GLU A 21 -4.11 -2.86 7.78
CA GLU A 21 -4.83 -3.08 9.04
C GLU A 21 -4.18 -2.33 10.21
N TYR A 22 -2.84 -2.35 10.30
CA TYR A 22 -2.13 -1.62 11.34
C TYR A 22 -2.30 -0.10 11.19
N LEU A 23 -2.19 0.42 9.96
CA LEU A 23 -2.39 1.85 9.68
C LEU A 23 -3.81 2.28 10.03
N ASP A 24 -4.82 1.56 9.54
CA ASP A 24 -6.23 1.84 9.84
C ASP A 24 -6.50 1.79 11.35
N ALA A 25 -5.91 0.83 12.07
CA ALA A 25 -6.07 0.72 13.51
C ALA A 25 -5.46 1.92 14.26
N CYS A 26 -4.30 2.41 13.80
CA CYS A 26 -3.64 3.60 14.34
C CYS A 26 -4.45 4.88 14.04
N ASP A 27 -4.91 5.05 12.80
CA ASP A 27 -5.63 6.24 12.34
C ASP A 27 -7.02 6.36 12.98
N ASN A 28 -7.66 5.23 13.31
CA ASN A 28 -8.94 5.20 14.02
C ASN A 28 -8.82 5.55 15.52
N GLY A 29 -7.62 5.74 16.06
CA GLY A 29 -7.40 6.15 17.46
C GLY A 29 -7.90 5.14 18.50
N GLY A 30 -7.99 3.86 18.13
CA GLY A 30 -8.54 2.83 19.01
C GLY A 30 -7.66 2.57 20.23
N ALA A 31 -8.28 2.52 21.42
CA ALA A 31 -7.60 2.34 22.71
C ALA A 31 -6.80 1.02 22.86
N GLY A 32 -6.89 0.10 21.89
CA GLY A 32 -6.21 -1.20 21.89
C GLY A 32 -4.84 -1.22 21.19
N TYR A 33 -4.48 -0.17 20.45
CA TYR A 33 -3.22 -0.13 19.71
C TYR A 33 -2.30 0.96 20.28
N ARG A 34 -1.14 0.52 20.79
CA ARG A 34 -0.04 1.45 21.09
C ARG A 34 0.64 1.80 19.78
N LEU A 35 0.44 3.02 19.32
CA LEU A 35 1.12 3.53 18.13
C LEU A 35 2.64 3.48 18.35
N ASP A 36 3.30 2.63 17.57
CA ASP A 36 4.74 2.68 17.34
C ASP A 36 4.99 3.51 16.06
N PRO A 37 5.61 4.71 16.17
CA PRO A 37 5.84 5.58 15.02
C PRO A 37 6.73 4.96 13.95
N ALA A 38 7.75 4.20 14.34
CA ALA A 38 8.69 3.60 13.41
C ALA A 38 8.01 2.46 12.64
N TYR A 39 7.18 1.66 13.32
CA TYR A 39 6.42 0.60 12.68
C TYR A 39 5.31 1.17 11.77
N TYR A 40 4.63 2.25 12.19
CA TYR A 40 3.65 2.96 11.35
C TYR A 40 4.27 3.43 10.04
N GLN A 41 5.40 4.14 10.13
CA GLN A 41 6.11 4.61 8.96
C GLN A 41 6.57 3.43 8.06
N ALA A 42 7.11 2.37 8.65
CA ALA A 42 7.53 1.19 7.91
C ALA A 42 6.37 0.50 7.18
N CYS A 43 5.19 0.43 7.80
CA CYS A 43 3.97 -0.10 7.18
C CYS A 43 3.53 0.75 5.98
N GLY A 44 3.56 2.07 6.10
CA GLY A 44 3.26 3.00 4.99
C GLY A 44 4.23 2.84 3.83
N ASP A 45 5.54 2.87 4.11
CA ASP A 45 6.59 2.72 3.11
C ASP A 45 6.52 1.37 2.39
N LEU A 46 6.26 0.30 3.13
CA LEU A 46 6.12 -1.04 2.55
C LEU A 46 4.89 -1.11 1.64
N LEU A 47 3.75 -0.59 2.07
CA LEU A 47 2.52 -0.61 1.29
C LEU A 47 2.68 0.21 -0.01
N LEU A 48 3.34 1.37 0.07
CA LEU A 48 3.68 2.18 -1.09
C LEU A 48 4.57 1.42 -2.08
N LYS A 49 5.63 0.77 -1.61
CA LYS A 49 6.52 -0.04 -2.47
C LYS A 49 5.79 -1.19 -3.16
N ILE A 50 4.92 -1.88 -2.44
CA ILE A 50 4.07 -2.95 -3.01
C ILE A 50 3.19 -2.36 -4.12
N PHE A 51 2.52 -1.23 -3.85
CA PHE A 51 1.62 -0.60 -4.81
C PHE A 51 2.32 0.12 -5.96
N LEU A 52 3.62 0.40 -5.87
CA LEU A 52 4.43 0.83 -7.01
C LEU A 52 4.83 -0.36 -7.88
N LEU A 53 5.08 -1.53 -7.29
CA LEU A 53 5.46 -2.77 -7.99
C LEU A 53 4.28 -3.38 -8.78
N VAL A 54 3.06 -3.26 -8.25
CA VAL A 54 1.86 -3.83 -8.88
C VAL A 54 0.76 -2.80 -9.10
N ASP A 55 -0.14 -3.06 -10.04
CA ASP A 55 -1.34 -2.25 -10.23
C ASP A 55 -2.38 -2.58 -9.15
N ALA A 56 -2.28 -1.90 -8.00
CA ALA A 56 -3.07 -2.21 -6.80
C ALA A 56 -4.60 -2.25 -7.02
N PRO A 57 -5.22 -1.33 -7.79
CA PRO A 57 -6.63 -1.44 -8.16
C PRO A 57 -7.02 -2.74 -8.86
N ARG A 58 -6.11 -3.32 -9.66
CA ARG A 58 -6.35 -4.60 -10.34
C ARG A 58 -6.04 -5.80 -9.46
N VAL A 59 -4.98 -5.72 -8.65
CA VAL A 59 -4.46 -6.88 -7.91
C VAL A 59 -5.11 -7.02 -6.52
N PHE A 60 -5.42 -5.91 -5.85
CA PHE A 60 -5.94 -5.90 -4.48
C PHE A 60 -7.26 -5.12 -4.31
N PRO A 61 -8.27 -5.31 -5.18
CA PRO A 61 -9.51 -4.51 -5.12
C PRO A 61 -10.24 -4.64 -3.78
N ALA A 62 -10.26 -5.85 -3.18
CA ALA A 62 -10.89 -6.09 -1.88
C ALA A 62 -10.16 -5.37 -0.73
N LEU A 63 -8.85 -5.17 -0.83
CA LEU A 63 -8.08 -4.44 0.18
C LEU A 63 -8.43 -2.95 0.12
N LEU A 64 -8.47 -2.36 -1.08
CA LEU A 64 -8.85 -0.96 -1.28
C LEU A 64 -10.31 -0.70 -0.87
N ALA A 65 -11.20 -1.66 -1.05
CA ALA A 65 -12.59 -1.51 -0.65
C ALA A 65 -12.78 -1.40 0.87
N ARG A 66 -11.92 -2.05 1.67
CA ARG A 66 -12.08 -2.14 3.13
C ARG A 66 -11.16 -1.23 3.93
N SER A 67 -10.05 -0.78 3.35
CA SER A 67 -9.00 -0.04 4.07
C SER A 67 -8.87 1.40 3.56
N PRO A 68 -9.20 2.42 4.39
CA PRO A 68 -8.87 3.81 4.12
C PRO A 68 -7.40 4.05 3.82
N ALA A 69 -6.49 3.56 4.67
CA ALA A 69 -5.06 3.77 4.51
C ALA A 69 -4.54 3.17 3.19
N ALA A 70 -5.06 2.00 2.79
CA ALA A 70 -4.69 1.40 1.51
C ALA A 70 -5.13 2.25 0.31
N ARG A 71 -6.29 2.91 0.35
CA ARG A 71 -6.73 3.79 -0.74
C ARG A 71 -5.82 5.01 -0.89
N GLU A 72 -5.53 5.68 0.22
CA GLU A 72 -4.66 6.86 0.23
C GLU A 72 -3.25 6.53 -0.32
N ILE A 73 -2.69 5.38 0.08
CA ILE A 73 -1.39 4.94 -0.40
C ILE A 73 -1.44 4.52 -1.88
N ALA A 74 -2.56 3.95 -2.36
CA ALA A 74 -2.74 3.62 -3.77
C ALA A 74 -2.82 4.88 -4.65
N GLU A 75 -3.51 5.91 -4.18
CA GLU A 75 -3.56 7.23 -4.84
C GLU A 75 -2.16 7.85 -4.89
N THR A 76 -1.42 7.82 -3.77
CA THR A 76 -0.03 8.27 -3.71
C THR A 76 0.86 7.51 -4.71
N ALA A 77 0.77 6.18 -4.77
CA ALA A 77 1.52 5.37 -5.71
C ALA A 77 1.19 5.72 -7.18
N GLN A 78 -0.08 6.01 -7.47
CA GLN A 78 -0.53 6.44 -8.78
C GLN A 78 0.03 7.82 -9.14
N ALA A 79 0.03 8.78 -8.22
CA ALA A 79 0.65 10.08 -8.41
C ALA A 79 2.15 9.96 -8.67
N CYS A 80 2.88 9.14 -7.89
CA CYS A 80 4.30 8.88 -8.08
C CYS A 80 4.60 8.30 -9.47
N ARG A 81 3.77 7.36 -9.96
CA ARG A 81 3.90 6.83 -11.32
C ARG A 81 3.70 7.92 -12.37
N GLN A 82 2.69 8.77 -12.21
CA GLN A 82 2.42 9.86 -13.15
C GLN A 82 3.58 10.86 -13.20
N ILE A 83 4.18 11.19 -12.06
CA ILE A 83 5.38 12.05 -11.99
C ILE A 83 6.56 11.37 -12.69
N ALA A 84 6.79 10.08 -12.44
CA ALA A 84 7.87 9.33 -13.09
C ALA A 84 7.69 9.25 -14.63
N THR A 85 6.45 9.18 -15.13
CA THR A 85 6.14 9.18 -16.56
C THR A 85 5.99 10.59 -17.16
N GLY A 86 5.78 11.61 -16.33
CA GLY A 86 5.57 13.01 -16.69
C GLY A 86 6.78 13.91 -16.40
N GLY A 87 7.93 13.33 -16.03
CA GLY A 87 9.18 14.06 -15.96
C GLY A 87 9.50 14.67 -17.33
N PRO A 88 9.95 15.94 -17.40
CA PRO A 88 10.15 16.62 -18.66
C PRO A 88 11.16 15.84 -19.51
N GLY A 89 10.71 15.39 -20.68
CA GLY A 89 11.61 15.11 -21.78
C GLY A 89 12.13 16.44 -22.32
N LEU A 90 13.46 16.54 -22.40
CA LEU A 90 14.26 17.59 -23.05
C LEU A 90 14.32 18.96 -22.34
#